data_AF-A0A087AGA0-F1
#
_entry.id   AF-A0A087AGA0-F1
#
_cell.length_a   1.000
_cell.length_b   1.000
_cell.length_c   1.000
_cell.angle_alpha   90.00
_cell.angle_beta   90.00
_cell.angle_gamma   90.00
#
_symmetry.space_group_name_H-M   'P 1'
#
loop_
_entity.id
_entity.type
_entity.pdbx_description
1 polymer ?
#
loop_
_entity_poly.entity_id
_entity_poly.type
_entity_poly.pdbx_seq_one_letter_code
_entity_poly.pdbx_strand_id
1 'polypeptide(L)'
;MTKRTKNIVLASVLLVAPGVLLVLAVAVRGQPFAPLSYNETSYDIEVLDNGNTRVTMTLDYRLGRRDSSKSWKQLHRTIPLSASGVTNVAVEQVRNLSTGETYRQGDPVDASLYDDGGWDIRHARQWYIATQGDMLRPYDPHTNGIRAGSSQSIVKNVEIGWNIPPTKTAKSMRFEVTMTLAGMVTACPGNDVFNWQPVDETNESPIRRFSATVRFPQAVDEANSTMWVHYDGTSTTAYRDGMFTFGIDDVRARSYVQLTAMLPEGSVARPAWTDTVSGRQLNDEERQREARWRYEQQSSARGLLVVSGLLLLIAAVIAAIGMRLVLGQRRLRGRLEAIMPYWRGLPPISPGAAALVYDIANGVTADKRLGGRQLGATMLSLVTKGFARMYPGR
;
A
#
# COMPACT_ATOMS: atom_id res chain seq x y z
N MET A 1 -37.76 32.09 0.85
CA MET A 1 -36.59 31.20 0.65
C MET A 1 -36.98 29.83 1.15
N THR A 2 -37.14 28.83 0.29
CA THR A 2 -37.60 27.49 0.68
C THR A 2 -36.43 26.59 1.03
N LYS A 3 -36.61 25.74 2.04
CA LYS A 3 -35.62 24.81 2.65
C LYS A 3 -34.82 23.95 1.64
N ARG A 4 -35.24 23.83 0.38
CA ARG A 4 -34.57 23.02 -0.65
C ARG A 4 -33.24 23.58 -1.14
N THR A 5 -33.03 24.90 -1.17
CA THR A 5 -31.79 25.49 -1.73
C THR A 5 -30.61 25.45 -0.76
N LYS A 6 -30.87 25.39 0.56
CA LYS A 6 -29.81 25.17 1.59
C LYS A 6 -29.24 23.75 1.52
N ASN A 7 -30.03 22.76 1.09
CA ASN A 7 -29.62 21.35 1.12
C ASN A 7 -28.69 20.97 -0.04
N ILE A 8 -28.71 21.68 -1.16
CA ILE A 8 -27.89 21.34 -2.34
C ILE A 8 -26.43 21.82 -2.17
N VAL A 9 -26.21 22.99 -1.58
CA VAL A 9 -24.85 23.51 -1.32
C VAL A 9 -24.17 22.74 -0.18
N LEU A 10 -24.92 22.25 0.82
CA LEU A 10 -24.38 21.39 1.87
C LEU A 10 -24.01 20.00 1.32
N ALA A 11 -24.79 19.46 0.38
CA ALA A 11 -24.56 18.14 -0.22
C ALA A 11 -23.30 18.07 -1.12
N SER A 12 -22.91 19.18 -1.77
CA SER A 12 -21.72 19.21 -2.63
C SER A 12 -20.41 19.25 -1.82
N VAL A 13 -20.39 19.91 -0.66
CA VAL A 13 -19.24 19.94 0.26
C VAL A 13 -19.12 18.64 1.05
N LEU A 14 -20.24 17.96 1.31
CA LEU A 14 -20.30 16.66 2.01
C LEU A 14 -19.93 15.44 1.15
N LEU A 15 -19.71 15.57 -0.16
CA LEU A 15 -19.30 14.45 -1.04
C LEU A 15 -17.82 14.49 -1.42
N VAL A 16 -17.17 15.66 -1.37
CA VAL A 16 -15.72 15.77 -1.60
C VAL A 16 -14.93 15.44 -0.33
N ALA A 17 -15.43 15.83 0.84
CA ALA A 17 -14.78 15.56 2.12
C ALA A 17 -14.64 14.06 2.48
N PRO A 18 -15.66 13.19 2.32
CA PRO A 18 -15.51 11.76 2.57
C PRO A 18 -14.71 11.07 1.47
N GLY A 19 -14.70 11.55 0.22
CA GLY A 19 -13.87 10.98 -0.84
C GLY A 19 -12.38 11.17 -0.58
N VAL A 20 -11.98 12.38 -0.16
CA VAL A 20 -10.61 12.68 0.27
C VAL A 20 -10.27 11.95 1.57
N LEU A 21 -11.20 11.86 2.54
CA LEU A 21 -11.02 11.06 3.76
C LEU A 21 -11.00 9.55 3.50
N LEU A 22 -11.65 9.04 2.46
CA LEU A 22 -11.62 7.62 2.09
C LEU A 22 -10.32 7.28 1.36
N VAL A 23 -9.82 8.16 0.50
CA VAL A 23 -8.49 8.02 -0.14
C VAL A 23 -7.38 8.18 0.91
N LEU A 24 -7.49 9.13 1.85
CA LEU A 24 -6.61 9.21 3.02
C LEU A 24 -6.82 8.02 3.96
N ALA A 25 -8.03 7.51 4.16
CA ALA A 25 -8.25 6.32 4.98
C ALA A 25 -7.77 5.05 4.30
N VAL A 26 -7.70 4.96 2.97
CA VAL A 26 -7.07 3.85 2.26
C VAL A 26 -5.54 4.01 2.25
N ALA A 27 -5.03 5.25 2.23
CA ALA A 27 -3.61 5.54 2.41
C ALA A 27 -3.13 5.40 3.88
N VAL A 28 -4.03 5.56 4.87
CA VAL A 28 -3.74 5.51 6.32
C VAL A 28 -4.24 4.20 6.97
N ARG A 29 -5.12 3.42 6.31
CA ARG A 29 -5.42 2.05 6.72
C ARG A 29 -4.19 1.22 6.39
N GLY A 30 -3.31 1.14 7.38
CA GLY A 30 -2.21 0.21 7.41
C GLY A 30 -2.65 -1.14 6.85
N GLN A 31 -1.80 -1.69 6.00
CA GLN A 31 -1.85 -3.07 5.54
C GLN A 31 -2.32 -3.96 6.70
N PRO A 32 -3.23 -4.93 6.47
CA PRO A 32 -3.62 -5.87 7.52
C PRO A 32 -2.35 -6.38 8.20
N PHE A 33 -2.26 -6.22 9.53
CA PHE A 33 -1.04 -6.52 10.27
C PHE A 33 -0.58 -7.95 9.94
N ALA A 34 0.47 -8.07 9.14
CA ALA A 34 1.10 -9.35 8.89
C ALA A 34 1.53 -9.90 10.27
N PRO A 35 1.15 -11.15 10.62
CA PRO A 35 1.56 -11.74 11.89
C PRO A 35 3.09 -11.74 12.06
N LEU A 36 3.87 -11.70 10.98
CA LEU A 36 5.31 -11.44 11.00
C LEU A 36 5.60 -10.14 10.26
N SER A 37 6.42 -9.30 10.88
CA SER A 37 6.97 -8.08 10.27
C SER A 37 8.36 -7.81 10.85
N TYR A 38 9.09 -6.86 10.26
CA TYR A 38 10.41 -6.47 10.74
C TYR A 38 10.38 -5.03 11.23
N ASN A 39 10.86 -4.79 12.45
CA ASN A 39 11.13 -3.43 12.90
C ASN A 39 12.34 -2.87 12.15
N GLU A 40 13.33 -3.71 11.89
CA GLU A 40 14.56 -3.35 11.19
C GLU A 40 15.19 -4.59 10.56
N THR A 41 15.72 -4.42 9.35
CA THR A 41 16.56 -5.38 8.66
C THR A 41 17.81 -4.62 8.22
N SER A 42 18.98 -5.10 8.61
CA SER A 42 20.26 -4.50 8.21
C SER A 42 21.19 -5.56 7.65
N TYR A 43 21.96 -5.19 6.63
CA TYR A 43 22.97 -6.06 6.01
C TYR A 43 24.33 -5.38 6.04
N ASP A 44 25.33 -6.11 6.48
CA ASP A 44 26.73 -5.76 6.31
C ASP A 44 27.34 -6.75 5.30
N ILE A 45 27.83 -6.23 4.18
CA ILE A 45 28.24 -6.98 3.01
C ILE A 45 29.68 -6.66 2.68
N GLU A 46 30.49 -7.71 2.58
CA GLU A 46 31.89 -7.62 2.20
C GLU A 46 32.13 -8.53 1.00
N VAL A 47 32.38 -7.92 -0.16
CA VAL A 47 32.82 -8.63 -1.36
C VAL A 47 34.31 -8.91 -1.21
N LEU A 48 34.66 -10.19 -1.20
CA LEU A 48 36.02 -10.66 -0.98
C LEU A 48 36.80 -10.70 -2.30
N ASP A 49 38.12 -10.64 -2.22
CA ASP A 49 39.02 -10.70 -3.39
C ASP A 49 38.81 -11.95 -4.24
N ASN A 50 38.33 -13.05 -3.66
CA ASN A 50 38.07 -14.30 -4.38
C ASN A 50 36.69 -14.36 -5.08
N GLY A 51 35.92 -13.27 -5.07
CA GLY A 51 34.59 -13.18 -5.70
C GLY A 51 33.43 -13.70 -4.84
N ASN A 52 33.71 -14.32 -3.69
CA ASN A 52 32.68 -14.62 -2.70
C ASN A 52 32.28 -13.36 -1.94
N THR A 53 31.10 -13.37 -1.35
CA THR A 53 30.58 -12.25 -0.58
C THR A 53 30.20 -12.73 0.82
N ARG A 54 30.85 -12.17 1.85
CA ARG A 54 30.42 -12.38 3.23
C ARG A 54 29.25 -11.44 3.52
N VAL A 55 28.18 -11.99 4.06
CA VAL A 55 26.96 -11.27 4.40
C VAL A 55 26.63 -11.51 5.87
N THR A 56 26.56 -10.43 6.63
CA THR A 56 26.04 -10.44 8.01
C THR A 56 24.69 -9.74 7.99
N MET A 57 23.61 -10.52 8.13
CA MET A 57 22.25 -9.99 8.21
C MET A 57 21.80 -9.88 9.66
N THR A 58 21.34 -8.70 10.06
CA THR A 58 20.69 -8.47 11.36
C THR A 58 19.21 -8.20 11.15
N LEU A 59 18.38 -9.01 11.80
CA LEU A 59 16.93 -9.06 11.63
C LEU A 59 16.25 -8.79 12.98
N ASP A 60 15.51 -7.69 13.10
CA ASP A 60 14.65 -7.40 14.25
C ASP A 60 13.18 -7.72 13.94
N TYR A 61 12.75 -8.90 14.39
CA TYR A 61 11.41 -9.41 14.18
C TYR A 61 10.40 -8.78 15.13
N ARG A 62 9.23 -8.45 14.58
CA ARG A 62 7.99 -8.23 15.31
C ARG A 62 7.02 -9.36 15.00
N LEU A 63 6.74 -10.17 16.02
CA LEU A 63 5.87 -11.33 15.95
C LEU A 63 4.51 -11.01 16.58
N GLY A 64 3.49 -10.89 15.74
CA GLY A 64 2.08 -10.84 16.10
C GLY A 64 1.51 -12.24 16.37
N ARG A 65 0.22 -12.32 16.70
CA ARG A 65 -0.45 -13.60 17.00
C ARG A 65 -0.83 -14.29 15.68
N ARG A 66 -0.46 -15.57 15.49
CA ARG A 66 -0.83 -16.37 14.29
C ARG A 66 -2.26 -16.91 14.38
N ASP A 67 -2.53 -17.65 15.45
CA ASP A 67 -3.83 -18.22 15.85
C ASP A 67 -3.87 -18.27 17.39
N SER A 68 -5.05 -18.47 18.01
CA SER A 68 -5.18 -18.43 19.47
C SER A 68 -4.29 -19.44 20.22
N SER A 69 -3.96 -20.57 19.61
CA SER A 69 -3.17 -21.65 20.24
C SER A 69 -1.75 -21.82 19.69
N LYS A 70 -1.39 -21.26 18.52
CA LYS A 70 -0.10 -21.54 17.86
C LYS A 70 1.01 -20.61 18.32
N SER A 71 2.17 -21.19 18.68
CA SER A 71 3.41 -20.46 18.95
C SER A 71 4.26 -20.34 17.68
N TRP A 72 4.98 -19.24 17.53
CA TRP A 72 6.15 -19.16 16.68
C TRP A 72 7.24 -20.06 17.24
N LYS A 73 7.82 -20.88 16.38
CA LYS A 73 8.83 -21.89 16.73
C LYS A 73 10.04 -21.83 15.79
N GLN A 74 9.82 -21.44 14.54
CA GLN A 74 10.82 -21.43 13.49
C GLN A 74 10.70 -20.14 12.70
N LEU A 75 11.83 -19.52 12.41
CA LEU A 75 12.00 -18.38 11.52
C LEU A 75 12.96 -18.82 10.42
N HIS A 76 12.81 -18.31 9.20
CA HIS A 76 13.70 -18.68 8.11
C HIS A 76 13.87 -17.57 7.08
N ARG A 77 14.90 -17.72 6.25
CA ARG A 77 15.12 -16.98 5.02
C ARG A 77 15.38 -17.97 3.88
N THR A 78 14.80 -17.69 2.73
CA THR A 78 15.05 -18.44 1.50
C THR A 78 16.04 -17.67 0.65
N ILE A 79 17.04 -18.38 0.12
CA ILE A 79 18.02 -17.88 -0.82
C ILE A 79 17.85 -18.65 -2.12
N PRO A 80 17.38 -18.00 -3.19
CA PRO A 80 17.31 -18.63 -4.50
C PRO A 80 18.72 -18.77 -5.07
N LEU A 81 19.09 -19.99 -5.44
CA LEU A 81 20.31 -20.29 -6.16
C LEU A 81 20.02 -20.43 -7.65
N SER A 82 20.88 -19.86 -8.49
CA SER A 82 20.83 -19.98 -9.95
C SER A 82 22.24 -19.98 -10.56
N ALA A 83 22.35 -20.36 -11.83
CA ALA A 83 23.63 -20.35 -12.54
C ALA A 83 24.15 -18.94 -12.85
N SER A 84 23.29 -17.92 -12.86
CA SER A 84 23.58 -16.53 -13.21
C SER A 84 23.51 -15.55 -12.02
N GLY A 85 23.23 -16.05 -10.82
CA GLY A 85 23.15 -15.27 -9.59
C GLY A 85 23.88 -15.97 -8.45
N VAL A 86 23.30 -15.99 -7.26
CA VAL A 86 23.89 -16.72 -6.11
C VAL A 86 23.97 -18.20 -6.48
N THR A 87 25.15 -18.79 -6.37
CA THR A 87 25.42 -20.19 -6.79
C THR A 87 25.57 -21.12 -5.60
N ASN A 88 25.98 -20.60 -4.45
CA ASN A 88 26.19 -21.38 -3.24
C ASN A 88 26.00 -20.51 -2.00
N VAL A 89 25.67 -21.14 -0.87
CA VAL A 89 25.57 -20.48 0.42
C VAL A 89 26.16 -21.35 1.52
N ALA A 90 27.05 -20.78 2.33
CA ALA A 90 27.58 -21.41 3.53
C ALA A 90 27.28 -20.54 4.74
N VAL A 91 26.56 -21.07 5.73
CA VAL A 91 26.27 -20.36 6.98
C VAL A 91 27.41 -20.59 7.96
N GLU A 92 27.88 -19.51 8.56
CA GLU A 92 28.98 -19.54 9.52
C GLU A 92 28.44 -19.51 10.95
N GLN A 93 27.46 -18.64 11.20
CA GLN A 93 26.92 -18.43 12.54
C GLN A 93 25.49 -17.90 12.49
N VAL A 94 24.68 -18.36 13.44
CA VAL A 94 23.41 -17.74 13.79
C VAL A 94 23.45 -17.37 15.27
N ARG A 95 23.18 -16.10 15.59
CA ARG A 95 23.20 -15.59 16.95
C ARG A 95 21.88 -14.91 17.27
N ASN A 96 21.31 -15.27 18.42
CA ASN A 96 20.20 -14.53 19.01
C ASN A 96 20.77 -13.31 19.73
N LEU A 97 20.63 -12.12 19.13
CA LEU A 97 21.09 -10.87 19.73
C LEU A 97 20.21 -10.43 20.91
N SER A 98 18.96 -10.92 21.00
CA SER A 98 18.08 -10.62 22.14
C SER A 98 18.48 -11.36 23.42
N THR A 99 19.08 -12.55 23.32
CA THR A 99 19.55 -13.34 24.48
C THR A 99 21.08 -13.38 24.61
N GLY A 100 21.80 -13.06 23.54
CA GLY A 100 23.25 -13.17 23.44
C GLY A 100 23.74 -14.56 23.03
N GLU A 101 22.85 -15.55 22.93
CA GLU A 101 23.17 -16.96 22.63
C GLU A 101 23.56 -17.17 21.17
N THR A 102 24.60 -17.96 20.93
CA THR A 102 24.92 -18.48 19.59
C THR A 102 24.23 -19.82 19.40
N TYR A 103 23.44 -19.95 18.34
CA TYR A 103 22.70 -21.18 18.06
C TYR A 103 23.63 -22.21 17.42
N ARG A 104 23.42 -23.48 17.79
CA ARG A 104 24.16 -24.61 17.20
C ARG A 104 23.45 -25.12 15.95
N GLN A 105 24.20 -25.64 14.99
CA GLN A 105 23.60 -26.29 13.84
C GLN A 105 22.87 -27.58 14.27
N GLY A 106 21.70 -27.82 13.70
CA GLY A 106 20.90 -29.03 13.85
C GLY A 106 20.24 -29.42 12.53
N ASP A 107 19.41 -30.46 12.57
CA ASP A 107 18.70 -30.94 11.39
C ASP A 107 17.46 -30.08 11.06
N PRO A 108 17.09 -29.95 9.78
CA PRO A 108 15.81 -29.35 9.41
C PRO A 108 14.66 -30.21 9.95
N VAL A 109 13.77 -29.60 10.72
CA VAL A 109 12.62 -30.27 11.34
C VAL A 109 11.34 -29.46 11.17
N ASP A 110 10.22 -30.15 10.97
CA ASP A 110 8.91 -29.51 10.95
C ASP A 110 8.43 -29.24 12.39
N ALA A 111 8.29 -27.96 12.73
CA ALA A 111 7.83 -27.49 14.03
C ALA A 111 6.38 -27.90 14.36
N SER A 112 5.58 -28.28 13.36
CA SER A 112 4.19 -28.71 13.53
C SER A 112 4.06 -30.07 14.23
N LEU A 113 5.10 -30.90 14.14
CA LEU A 113 5.13 -32.26 14.69
C LEU A 113 5.42 -32.32 16.20
N TYR A 114 5.65 -31.17 16.83
CA TYR A 114 6.03 -31.06 18.24
C TYR A 114 5.09 -30.12 18.97
N ASP A 115 4.78 -30.45 20.22
CA ASP A 115 4.18 -29.51 21.16
C ASP A 115 5.20 -28.44 21.60
N ASP A 116 4.77 -27.46 22.40
CA ASP A 116 5.64 -26.35 22.79
C ASP A 116 6.80 -26.83 23.68
N GLY A 117 6.51 -27.68 24.68
CA GLY A 117 7.54 -28.21 25.60
C GLY A 117 8.55 -29.14 24.92
N GLY A 118 8.06 -30.07 24.09
CA GLY A 118 8.92 -30.99 23.34
C GLY A 118 9.79 -30.27 22.31
N TRP A 119 9.30 -29.19 21.70
CA TRP A 119 10.08 -28.34 20.80
C TRP A 119 11.19 -27.59 21.53
N ASP A 120 10.88 -26.93 22.65
CA ASP A 120 11.85 -26.10 23.38
C ASP A 120 13.05 -26.91 23.89
N ILE A 121 12.79 -28.16 24.30
CA ILE A 121 13.84 -29.07 24.80
C ILE A 121 14.69 -29.64 23.67
N ARG A 122 14.08 -30.05 22.55
CA ARG A 122 14.77 -30.83 21.52
C ARG A 122 15.39 -29.98 20.40
N HIS A 123 14.71 -28.90 20.01
CA HIS A 123 14.95 -28.24 18.73
C HIS A 123 15.18 -26.73 18.84
N ALA A 124 14.65 -26.06 19.86
CA ALA A 124 14.94 -24.63 20.04
C ALA A 124 16.43 -24.36 20.28
N ARG A 125 16.86 -23.13 19.96
CA ARG A 125 18.26 -22.68 20.05
C ARG A 125 19.19 -23.40 19.07
N GLN A 126 18.62 -23.89 17.97
CA GLN A 126 19.34 -24.48 16.85
C GLN A 126 19.08 -23.71 15.56
N TRP A 127 19.98 -23.80 14.60
CA TRP A 127 19.76 -23.37 13.23
C TRP A 127 20.00 -24.53 12.26
N TYR A 128 19.46 -24.44 11.05
CA TYR A 128 19.65 -25.44 10.00
C TYR A 128 19.76 -24.76 8.63
N ILE A 129 20.28 -25.50 7.66
CA ILE A 129 20.27 -25.13 6.25
C ILE A 129 19.78 -26.33 5.44
N ALA A 130 18.85 -26.08 4.51
CA ALA A 130 18.19 -27.14 3.77
C ALA A 130 17.78 -26.70 2.37
N THR A 131 17.72 -27.64 1.44
CA THR A 131 17.08 -27.42 0.13
C THR A 131 15.56 -27.56 0.29
N GLN A 132 14.80 -26.62 -0.27
CA GLN A 132 13.34 -26.69 -0.33
C GLN A 132 12.87 -27.64 -1.44
N GLY A 133 11.71 -28.26 -1.22
CA GLY A 133 11.03 -29.21 -2.10
C GLY A 133 9.78 -29.73 -1.38
N ASP A 134 9.31 -30.93 -1.71
CA ASP A 134 8.19 -31.57 -0.96
C ASP A 134 8.51 -31.74 0.54
N MET A 135 9.78 -31.93 0.86
CA MET A 135 10.32 -31.97 2.21
C MET A 135 11.67 -31.25 2.25
N LEU A 136 11.98 -30.61 3.38
CA LEU A 136 13.29 -30.02 3.62
C LEU A 136 14.36 -31.13 3.64
N ARG A 137 15.42 -30.95 2.86
CA ARG A 137 16.57 -31.86 2.82
C ARG A 137 17.83 -31.14 3.28
N PRO A 138 18.67 -31.73 4.14
CA PRO A 138 19.94 -31.11 4.55
C PRO A 138 20.75 -30.60 3.36
N TYR A 139 21.33 -29.42 3.51
CA TYR A 139 22.15 -28.79 2.48
C TYR A 139 23.62 -28.79 2.91
N ASP A 140 24.47 -29.35 2.06
CA ASP A 140 25.93 -29.31 2.21
C ASP A 140 26.53 -28.33 1.17
N PRO A 141 27.12 -27.21 1.60
CA PRO A 141 27.71 -26.22 0.70
C PRO A 141 28.88 -26.77 -0.14
N HIS A 142 29.50 -27.88 0.25
CA HIS A 142 30.59 -28.48 -0.52
C HIS A 142 30.12 -29.27 -1.74
N THR A 143 28.87 -29.74 -1.73
CA THR A 143 28.35 -30.65 -2.75
C THR A 143 27.02 -30.21 -3.37
N ASN A 144 26.28 -29.30 -2.75
CA ASN A 144 24.92 -28.93 -3.16
C ASN A 144 24.82 -27.55 -3.83
N GLY A 145 25.94 -26.84 -4.00
CA GLY A 145 26.00 -25.63 -4.82
C GLY A 145 25.61 -25.86 -6.29
N ILE A 146 25.31 -24.78 -7.00
CA ILE A 146 25.07 -24.76 -8.44
C ILE A 146 26.35 -24.34 -9.15
N ARG A 147 26.64 -24.96 -10.30
CA ARG A 147 27.73 -24.52 -11.16
C ARG A 147 27.34 -23.22 -11.88
N ALA A 148 28.09 -22.15 -11.63
CA ALA A 148 27.92 -20.87 -12.30
C ALA A 148 28.09 -20.98 -13.84
N GLY A 149 27.35 -20.17 -14.60
CA GLY A 149 27.38 -20.16 -16.06
C GLY A 149 26.87 -21.43 -16.74
N SER A 150 26.24 -22.35 -16.00
CA SER A 150 25.59 -23.53 -16.57
C SER A 150 24.47 -23.12 -17.54
N SER A 151 24.40 -23.75 -18.71
CA SER A 151 23.30 -23.56 -19.67
C SER A 151 21.98 -24.19 -19.20
N GLN A 152 22.03 -25.00 -18.14
CA GLN A 152 20.83 -25.56 -17.53
C GLN A 152 20.18 -24.51 -16.63
N SER A 153 18.90 -24.22 -16.86
CA SER A 153 18.09 -23.35 -16.00
C SER A 153 17.72 -24.07 -14.69
N ILE A 154 18.73 -24.35 -13.87
CA ILE A 154 18.54 -24.92 -12.53
C ILE A 154 18.33 -23.76 -11.57
N VAL A 155 17.16 -23.74 -10.94
CA VAL A 155 16.86 -22.88 -9.80
C VAL A 155 16.66 -23.78 -8.59
N LYS A 156 17.32 -23.45 -7.48
CA LYS A 156 17.20 -24.18 -6.21
C LYS A 156 16.98 -23.20 -5.08
N ASN A 157 15.89 -23.36 -4.34
CA ASN A 157 15.66 -22.56 -3.14
C ASN A 157 16.31 -23.23 -1.94
N VAL A 158 17.24 -22.52 -1.29
CA VAL A 158 17.88 -22.96 -0.05
C VAL A 158 17.29 -22.17 1.10
N GLU A 159 16.75 -22.87 2.09
CA GLU A 159 16.25 -22.30 3.31
C GLU A 159 17.32 -22.33 4.39
N ILE A 160 17.54 -21.19 5.03
CA ILE A 160 18.29 -21.08 6.29
C ILE A 160 17.26 -20.77 7.36
N GLY A 161 17.09 -21.67 8.32
CA GLY A 161 16.14 -21.51 9.40
C GLY A 161 16.79 -21.55 10.77
N TRP A 162 16.14 -20.90 11.74
CA TRP A 162 16.51 -20.96 13.14
C TRP A 162 15.31 -21.16 14.04
N ASN A 163 15.49 -22.08 14.96
CA ASN A 163 14.48 -22.59 15.87
C ASN A 163 14.50 -21.77 17.15
N ILE A 164 13.44 -21.02 17.39
CA ILE A 164 13.26 -20.19 18.57
C ILE A 164 12.44 -20.95 19.64
N PRO A 165 12.61 -20.60 20.93
CA PRO A 165 11.68 -21.05 21.96
C PRO A 165 10.23 -20.67 21.58
N PRO A 166 9.22 -21.49 21.95
CA PRO A 166 7.83 -21.22 21.62
C PRO A 166 7.41 -19.81 22.05
N THR A 167 7.10 -18.97 21.08
CA THR A 167 6.82 -17.55 21.31
C THR A 167 5.43 -17.22 20.78
N LYS A 168 4.51 -16.71 21.61
CA LYS A 168 3.16 -16.31 21.13
C LYS A 168 3.19 -14.98 20.40
N THR A 169 3.91 -14.02 20.95
CA THR A 169 4.11 -12.68 20.39
C THR A 169 5.48 -12.14 20.83
N ALA A 170 6.05 -11.24 20.05
CA ALA A 170 7.25 -10.49 20.38
C ALA A 170 7.18 -9.11 19.73
N LYS A 171 7.46 -8.06 20.50
CA LYS A 171 7.55 -6.70 19.92
C LYS A 171 8.87 -6.47 19.17
N SER A 172 9.91 -7.17 19.60
CA SER A 172 11.26 -7.18 19.03
C SER A 172 11.88 -8.53 19.39
N MET A 173 12.60 -9.12 18.43
CA MET A 173 13.38 -10.33 18.59
C MET A 173 14.48 -10.30 17.54
N ARG A 174 15.73 -10.17 17.98
CA ARG A 174 16.85 -9.81 17.12
C ARG A 174 17.74 -11.01 16.86
N PHE A 175 18.02 -11.27 15.59
CA PHE A 175 18.95 -12.30 15.14
C PHE A 175 20.01 -11.71 14.24
N GLU A 176 21.22 -12.23 14.36
CA GLU A 176 22.31 -12.01 13.44
C GLU A 176 22.62 -13.35 12.76
N VAL A 177 22.76 -13.33 11.44
CA VAL A 177 23.19 -14.50 10.67
C VAL A 177 24.33 -14.08 9.77
N THR A 178 25.47 -14.75 9.94
CA THR A 178 26.65 -14.55 9.11
C THR A 178 26.77 -15.73 8.16
N MET A 179 26.93 -15.43 6.88
CA MET A 179 27.05 -16.42 5.82
C MET A 179 28.00 -15.93 4.73
N THR A 180 28.50 -16.86 3.94
CA THR A 180 29.23 -16.59 2.71
C THR A 180 28.37 -17.02 1.51
N LEU A 181 28.17 -16.11 0.57
CA LEU A 181 27.49 -16.34 -0.70
C LEU A 181 28.51 -16.39 -1.85
N ALA A 182 28.39 -17.37 -2.73
CA ALA A 182 29.12 -17.40 -3.99
C ALA A 182 28.20 -16.97 -5.13
N GLY A 183 28.73 -16.47 -6.25
CA GLY A 183 27.92 -16.17 -7.43
C GLY A 183 27.51 -14.70 -7.60
N MET A 184 27.81 -13.84 -6.64
CA MET A 184 27.27 -12.47 -6.63
C MET A 184 27.98 -11.51 -7.58
N VAL A 185 29.18 -11.86 -8.05
CA VAL A 185 29.95 -11.07 -9.03
C VAL A 185 30.12 -11.84 -10.33
N THR A 186 29.70 -11.22 -11.42
CA THR A 186 29.85 -11.71 -12.80
C THR A 186 30.90 -10.86 -13.51
N ALA A 187 31.83 -11.47 -14.22
CA ALA A 187 32.73 -10.72 -15.11
C ALA A 187 32.04 -10.47 -16.45
N CYS A 188 31.94 -9.22 -16.84
CA CYS A 188 31.47 -8.82 -18.16
C CYS A 188 32.59 -8.10 -18.91
N PRO A 189 32.66 -8.16 -20.25
CA PRO A 189 33.63 -7.40 -21.01
C PRO A 189 33.62 -5.90 -20.63
N GLY A 190 34.74 -5.42 -20.07
CA GLY A 190 34.96 -4.05 -19.64
C GLY A 190 34.54 -3.68 -18.21
N ASN A 191 33.74 -4.50 -17.51
CA ASN A 191 33.30 -4.24 -16.13
C ASN A 191 32.91 -5.53 -15.41
N ASP A 192 33.18 -5.64 -14.11
CA ASP A 192 32.54 -6.66 -13.28
C ASP A 192 31.16 -6.16 -12.80
N VAL A 193 30.20 -7.05 -12.63
CA VAL A 193 28.83 -6.72 -12.20
C VAL A 193 28.50 -7.48 -10.93
N PHE A 194 28.23 -6.74 -9.86
CA PHE A 194 27.71 -7.26 -8.62
C PHE A 194 26.17 -7.16 -8.63
N ASN A 195 25.49 -8.26 -8.32
CA ASN A 195 24.04 -8.32 -8.23
C ASN A 195 23.59 -9.01 -6.94
N TRP A 196 22.62 -8.40 -6.26
CA TRP A 196 22.07 -8.94 -5.02
C TRP A 196 20.63 -8.53 -4.80
N GLN A 197 19.75 -9.50 -4.53
CA GLN A 197 18.34 -9.25 -4.24
C GLN A 197 17.95 -9.92 -2.90
N PRO A 198 18.08 -9.21 -1.76
CA PRO A 198 17.70 -9.74 -0.44
C PRO A 198 16.21 -9.85 -0.20
N VAL A 199 15.40 -9.10 -0.95
CA VAL A 199 13.95 -9.07 -0.83
C VAL A 199 13.36 -9.22 -2.22
N ASP A 200 12.43 -10.16 -2.37
CA ASP A 200 11.69 -10.39 -3.61
C ASP A 200 10.18 -10.19 -3.40
N GLU A 201 9.44 -10.21 -4.51
CA GLU A 201 8.00 -9.99 -4.54
C GLU A 201 7.19 -11.07 -3.80
N THR A 202 7.83 -12.19 -3.43
CA THR A 202 7.19 -13.24 -2.61
C THR A 202 7.26 -12.94 -1.12
N ASN A 203 8.07 -11.96 -0.68
CA ASN A 203 8.17 -11.57 0.71
C ASN A 203 6.86 -10.93 1.22
N GLU A 204 6.06 -11.69 1.97
CA GLU A 204 4.79 -11.21 2.52
C GLU A 204 4.95 -10.37 3.80
N SER A 205 6.17 -10.23 4.31
CA SER A 205 6.44 -9.57 5.60
C SER A 205 6.99 -8.15 5.39
N PRO A 206 6.27 -7.10 5.80
CA PRO A 206 6.74 -5.74 5.64
C PRO A 206 7.95 -5.44 6.55
N ILE A 207 8.82 -4.52 6.11
CA ILE A 207 10.02 -4.10 6.84
C ILE A 207 9.93 -2.60 7.07
N ARG A 208 9.84 -2.18 8.34
CA ARG A 208 9.74 -0.76 8.70
C ARG A 208 11.00 0.02 8.33
N ARG A 209 12.18 -0.56 8.53
CA ARG A 209 13.47 0.02 8.13
C ARG A 209 14.38 -1.04 7.54
N PHE A 210 14.82 -0.80 6.32
CA PHE A 210 15.83 -1.59 5.66
C PHE A 210 17.10 -0.76 5.52
N SER A 211 18.26 -1.35 5.81
CA SER A 211 19.55 -0.74 5.51
C SER A 211 20.55 -1.78 5.03
N ALA A 212 21.53 -1.34 4.23
CA ALA A 212 22.68 -2.17 3.90
C ALA A 212 23.93 -1.32 3.76
N THR A 213 25.06 -1.90 4.13
CA THR A 213 26.40 -1.38 3.93
C THR A 213 27.19 -2.40 3.11
N VAL A 214 27.85 -1.94 2.05
CA VAL A 214 28.60 -2.77 1.10
C VAL A 214 30.02 -2.27 1.01
N ARG A 215 30.96 -3.20 1.21
CA ARG A 215 32.40 -3.02 1.02
C ARG A 215 32.84 -3.86 -0.16
N PHE A 216 33.50 -3.20 -1.11
CA PHE A 216 34.16 -3.86 -2.22
C PHE A 216 35.68 -3.94 -1.96
N PRO A 217 36.43 -4.78 -2.69
CA PRO A 217 37.89 -4.83 -2.61
C PRO A 217 38.56 -3.46 -2.83
N GLN A 218 39.80 -3.30 -2.35
CA GLN A 218 40.54 -2.02 -2.29
C GLN A 218 40.68 -1.25 -3.63
N ALA A 219 40.36 -1.86 -4.76
CA ALA A 219 40.42 -1.23 -6.08
C ALA A 219 39.11 -0.51 -6.51
N VAL A 220 38.04 -0.58 -5.72
CA VAL A 220 36.72 -0.02 -6.07
C VAL A 220 36.42 1.25 -5.27
N ASP A 221 36.14 2.35 -5.97
CA ASP A 221 35.74 3.63 -5.38
C ASP A 221 34.56 4.29 -6.12
N GLU A 222 34.06 5.43 -5.60
CA GLU A 222 32.96 6.17 -6.22
C GLU A 222 33.27 6.69 -7.63
N ALA A 223 34.55 6.94 -7.93
CA ALA A 223 34.94 7.48 -9.24
C ALA A 223 34.95 6.39 -10.32
N ASN A 224 35.17 5.13 -9.94
CA ASN A 224 35.34 4.02 -10.87
C ASN A 224 34.22 2.97 -10.81
N SER A 225 33.24 3.13 -9.91
CA SER A 225 32.07 2.26 -9.79
C SER A 225 30.76 3.02 -9.93
N THR A 226 29.69 2.30 -10.23
CA THR A 226 28.34 2.88 -10.30
C THR A 226 27.36 1.89 -9.71
N MET A 227 26.42 2.36 -8.90
CA MET A 227 25.52 1.50 -8.13
C MET A 227 24.09 1.97 -8.25
N TRP A 228 23.17 1.02 -8.41
CA TRP A 228 21.74 1.25 -8.44
C TRP A 228 21.04 0.39 -7.39
N VAL A 229 20.08 1.01 -6.72
CA VAL A 229 19.12 0.33 -5.84
C VAL A 229 17.79 0.34 -6.57
N HIS A 230 17.32 -0.83 -6.94
CA HIS A 230 15.99 -1.01 -7.53
C HIS A 230 14.99 -1.33 -6.42
N TYR A 231 14.05 -0.40 -6.23
CA TYR A 231 12.91 -0.49 -5.32
C TYR A 231 11.82 0.47 -5.81
N ASP A 232 10.56 0.06 -5.75
CA ASP A 232 9.43 0.88 -6.25
C ASP A 232 9.16 2.14 -5.41
N GLY A 233 9.74 2.24 -4.21
CA GLY A 233 9.59 3.38 -3.31
C GLY A 233 10.79 4.32 -3.32
N THR A 234 10.94 5.10 -2.25
CA THR A 234 12.08 5.99 -2.09
C THR A 234 13.20 5.26 -1.36
N SER A 235 14.40 5.31 -1.92
CA SER A 235 15.64 4.87 -1.27
C SER A 235 16.56 6.06 -1.04
N THR A 236 17.44 5.91 -0.05
CA THR A 236 18.58 6.81 0.17
C THR A 236 19.84 6.03 -0.11
N THR A 237 20.81 6.65 -0.78
CA THR A 237 22.12 6.06 -1.06
C THR A 237 23.21 7.05 -0.67
N ALA A 238 24.34 6.55 -0.19
CA ALA A 238 25.53 7.35 0.09
C ALA A 238 26.80 6.51 -0.06
N TYR A 239 27.86 7.13 -0.55
CA TYR A 239 29.21 6.57 -0.51
C TYR A 239 30.06 7.37 0.47
N ARG A 240 30.65 6.70 1.47
CA ARG A 240 31.58 7.30 2.44
C ARG A 240 32.58 6.28 2.94
N ASP A 241 33.84 6.69 3.10
CA ASP A 241 34.90 5.87 3.71
C ASP A 241 35.05 4.46 3.08
N GLY A 242 34.94 4.37 1.75
CA GLY A 242 35.04 3.09 1.04
C GLY A 242 33.78 2.21 1.13
N MET A 243 32.71 2.71 1.75
CA MET A 243 31.47 1.97 1.97
C MET A 243 30.32 2.60 1.20
N PHE A 244 29.63 1.77 0.43
CA PHE A 244 28.32 2.11 -0.11
C PHE A 244 27.26 1.79 0.93
N THR A 245 26.39 2.74 1.22
CA THR A 245 25.27 2.54 2.13
C THR A 245 23.97 2.86 1.41
N PHE A 246 22.93 2.08 1.69
CA PHE A 246 21.59 2.45 1.27
C PHE A 246 20.55 2.10 2.32
N GLY A 247 19.47 2.88 2.34
CA GLY A 247 18.40 2.76 3.30
C GLY A 247 17.04 2.97 2.65
N ILE A 248 16.06 2.19 3.10
CA ILE A 248 14.67 2.27 2.66
C ILE A 248 13.78 2.24 3.91
N ASP A 249 12.90 3.23 4.04
CA ASP A 249 11.85 3.20 5.04
C ASP A 249 10.58 2.56 4.46
N ASP A 250 9.89 1.78 5.28
CA ASP A 250 8.62 1.10 4.96
C ASP A 250 8.67 0.28 3.66
N VAL A 251 9.54 -0.74 3.61
CA VAL A 251 9.51 -1.77 2.56
C VAL A 251 8.18 -2.52 2.66
N ARG A 252 7.35 -2.36 1.63
CA ARG A 252 6.03 -2.98 1.55
C ARG A 252 6.15 -4.49 1.39
N ALA A 253 5.15 -5.21 1.92
CA ALA A 253 4.96 -6.61 1.57
C ALA A 253 4.79 -6.75 0.05
N ARG A 254 5.29 -7.85 -0.51
CA ARG A 254 5.28 -8.17 -1.94
C ARG A 254 5.94 -7.11 -2.82
N SER A 255 7.05 -6.57 -2.34
CA SER A 255 7.93 -5.67 -3.08
C SER A 255 9.34 -6.24 -3.08
N TYR A 256 10.20 -5.78 -3.99
CA TYR A 256 11.57 -6.28 -4.12
C TYR A 256 12.58 -5.19 -3.77
N VAL A 257 13.74 -5.60 -3.27
CA VAL A 257 14.89 -4.71 -3.10
C VAL A 257 16.05 -5.40 -3.79
N GLN A 258 16.60 -4.78 -4.82
CA GLN A 258 17.76 -5.28 -5.54
C GLN A 258 18.85 -4.22 -5.58
N LEU A 259 20.08 -4.66 -5.40
CA LEU A 259 21.30 -3.89 -5.56
C LEU A 259 22.04 -4.41 -6.78
N THR A 260 22.39 -3.48 -7.68
CA THR A 260 23.24 -3.72 -8.83
C THR A 260 24.43 -2.77 -8.76
N ALA A 261 25.65 -3.26 -8.88
CA ALA A 261 26.84 -2.40 -8.97
C ALA A 261 27.74 -2.80 -10.13
N MET A 262 28.20 -1.80 -10.88
CA MET A 262 29.22 -1.91 -11.90
C MET A 262 30.55 -1.58 -11.26
N LEU A 263 31.49 -2.50 -11.37
CA LEU A 263 32.83 -2.40 -10.80
C LEU A 263 33.84 -2.36 -11.96
N PRO A 264 35.06 -1.86 -11.71
CA PRO A 264 36.18 -2.06 -12.63
C PRO A 264 36.37 -3.52 -13.01
N GLU A 265 36.79 -3.79 -14.24
CA GLU A 265 37.13 -5.16 -14.67
C GLU A 265 38.26 -5.73 -13.81
N GLY A 266 38.10 -6.96 -13.32
CA GLY A 266 39.08 -7.60 -12.45
C GLY A 266 39.06 -7.09 -11.00
N SER A 267 37.93 -6.52 -10.56
CA SER A 267 37.73 -6.12 -9.15
C SER A 267 37.80 -7.31 -8.20
N VAL A 268 37.52 -8.51 -8.70
CA VAL A 268 37.70 -9.77 -7.98
C VAL A 268 38.58 -10.73 -8.79
N ALA A 269 39.42 -11.51 -8.10
CA ALA A 269 40.35 -12.43 -8.73
C ALA A 269 39.66 -13.64 -9.39
N ARG A 270 38.47 -14.02 -8.91
CA ARG A 270 37.70 -15.17 -9.41
C ARG A 270 36.21 -14.83 -9.46
N PRO A 271 35.76 -14.08 -10.47
CA PRO A 271 34.33 -13.87 -10.70
C PRO A 271 33.65 -15.23 -10.88
N ALA A 272 32.37 -15.30 -10.50
CA ALA A 272 31.66 -16.57 -10.48
C ALA A 272 31.52 -17.18 -11.88
N TRP A 273 31.30 -16.34 -12.88
CA TRP A 273 31.28 -16.72 -14.29
C TRP A 273 31.53 -15.48 -15.17
N THR A 274 31.71 -15.72 -16.47
CA THR A 274 31.96 -14.67 -17.47
C THR A 274 30.76 -14.59 -18.40
N ASP A 275 30.14 -13.42 -18.47
CA ASP A 275 29.11 -13.12 -19.45
C ASP A 275 29.75 -12.64 -20.77
N THR A 276 29.02 -12.83 -21.86
CA THR A 276 29.35 -12.28 -23.18
C THR A 276 28.75 -10.89 -23.40
N VAL A 277 27.75 -10.50 -22.59
CA VAL A 277 27.13 -9.19 -22.65
C VAL A 277 28.11 -8.13 -22.12
N SER A 278 28.35 -7.08 -22.90
CA SER A 278 29.24 -5.98 -22.53
C SER A 278 28.78 -5.30 -21.24
N GLY A 279 29.68 -5.20 -20.25
CA GLY A 279 29.39 -4.51 -19.00
C GLY A 279 29.11 -3.02 -19.20
N ARG A 280 29.75 -2.40 -20.20
CA ARG A 280 29.46 -1.00 -20.59
C ARG A 280 28.03 -0.84 -21.10
N GLN A 281 27.54 -1.81 -21.89
CA GLN A 281 26.17 -1.77 -22.38
C GLN A 281 25.18 -1.90 -21.22
N LEU A 282 25.41 -2.82 -20.29
CA LEU A 282 24.59 -2.96 -19.09
C LEU A 282 24.57 -1.67 -18.25
N ASN A 283 25.71 -1.02 -18.10
CA ASN A 283 25.83 0.27 -17.41
C ASN A 283 24.99 1.36 -18.09
N ASP A 284 25.07 1.49 -19.41
CA ASP A 284 24.27 2.47 -20.15
C ASP A 284 22.77 2.18 -20.08
N GLU A 285 22.37 0.90 -20.11
CA GLU A 285 20.98 0.48 -19.91
C GLU A 285 20.47 0.83 -18.51
N GLU A 286 21.28 0.61 -17.47
CA GLU A 286 20.94 1.00 -16.09
C GLU A 286 20.85 2.52 -15.92
N ARG A 287 21.79 3.29 -16.48
CA ARG A 287 21.70 4.76 -16.50
C ARG A 287 20.43 5.25 -17.18
N GLN A 288 20.03 4.63 -18.30
CA GLN A 288 18.79 4.97 -18.99
C GLN A 288 17.55 4.60 -18.16
N ARG A 289 17.55 3.45 -17.47
CA ARG A 289 16.48 3.07 -16.53
C ARG A 289 16.37 4.07 -15.39
N GLU A 290 17.48 4.44 -14.78
CA GLU A 290 17.52 5.43 -13.71
C GLU A 290 17.07 6.81 -14.19
N ALA A 291 17.53 7.27 -15.36
CA ALA A 291 17.10 8.57 -15.93
C ALA A 291 15.60 8.59 -16.22
N ARG A 292 15.05 7.50 -16.77
CA ARG A 292 13.59 7.34 -16.97
C ARG A 292 12.85 7.35 -15.64
N TRP A 293 13.32 6.60 -14.64
CA TRP A 293 12.74 6.57 -13.31
C TRP A 293 12.72 7.96 -12.66
N ARG A 294 13.85 8.68 -12.67
CA ARG A 294 13.95 10.06 -12.17
C ARG A 294 13.01 11.01 -12.93
N TYR A 295 12.88 10.85 -14.24
CA TYR A 295 11.95 11.62 -15.06
C TYR A 295 10.49 11.32 -14.74
N GLU A 296 10.13 10.04 -14.57
CA GLU A 296 8.79 9.61 -14.15
C GLU A 296 8.46 10.14 -12.76
N GLN A 297 9.38 10.05 -11.80
CA GLN A 297 9.21 10.57 -10.45
C GLN A 297 8.98 12.10 -10.45
N GLN A 298 9.72 12.85 -11.26
CA GLN A 298 9.50 14.29 -11.44
C GLN A 298 8.20 14.61 -12.16
N SER A 299 7.81 13.83 -13.17
CA SER A 299 6.60 14.06 -13.95
C SER A 299 5.32 13.65 -13.22
N SER A 300 5.33 12.61 -12.38
CA SER A 300 4.23 12.25 -11.49
C SER A 300 3.99 13.31 -10.42
N ALA A 301 5.06 13.87 -9.83
CA ALA A 301 4.94 14.99 -8.89
C ALA A 301 4.36 16.25 -9.57
N ARG A 302 4.82 16.57 -10.79
CA ARG A 302 4.25 17.66 -11.60
C ARG A 302 2.82 17.37 -12.01
N GLY A 303 2.49 16.14 -12.38
CA GLY A 303 1.15 15.70 -12.76
C GLY A 303 0.16 15.83 -11.60
N LEU A 304 0.55 15.43 -10.38
CA LEU A 304 -0.27 15.61 -9.20
C LEU A 304 -0.47 17.10 -8.87
N LEU A 305 0.55 17.94 -9.02
CA LEU A 305 0.44 19.39 -8.83
C LEU A 305 -0.45 20.05 -9.90
N VAL A 306 -0.31 19.65 -11.16
CA VAL A 306 -1.13 20.13 -12.29
C VAL A 306 -2.58 19.70 -12.12
N VAL A 307 -2.84 18.43 -11.77
CA VAL A 307 -4.18 17.90 -11.48
C VAL A 307 -4.79 18.59 -10.26
N SER A 308 -4.02 18.77 -9.19
CA SER A 308 -4.46 19.49 -7.99
C SER A 308 -4.78 20.96 -8.30
N GLY A 309 -3.95 21.62 -9.13
CA GLY A 309 -4.18 22.98 -9.61
C GLY A 309 -5.44 23.08 -10.49
N LEU A 310 -5.66 22.13 -11.39
CA LEU A 310 -6.88 22.04 -12.22
C LEU A 310 -8.13 21.83 -11.37
N LEU A 311 -8.07 20.97 -10.35
CA LEU A 311 -9.20 20.74 -9.43
C LEU A 311 -9.53 21.99 -8.61
N LEU A 312 -8.52 22.74 -8.14
CA LEU A 312 -8.74 24.03 -7.46
C LEU A 312 -9.36 25.08 -8.39
N LEU A 313 -8.92 25.16 -9.65
CA LEU A 313 -9.51 26.05 -10.66
C LEU A 313 -10.98 25.72 -10.94
N ILE A 314 -11.31 24.43 -11.11
CA ILE A 314 -12.69 23.98 -11.33
C ILE A 314 -13.57 24.35 -10.12
N ALA A 315 -13.08 24.13 -8.89
CA ALA A 315 -13.78 24.52 -7.68
C ALA A 315 -14.05 26.04 -7.61
N ALA A 316 -13.08 26.86 -7.98
CA ALA A 316 -13.23 28.33 -8.03
C ALA A 316 -14.28 28.77 -9.07
N VAL A 317 -14.31 28.14 -10.24
CA VAL A 317 -15.32 28.42 -11.29
C VAL A 317 -16.73 28.08 -10.80
N ILE A 318 -16.91 26.92 -10.14
CA ILE A 318 -18.21 26.52 -9.58
C ILE A 318 -18.67 27.50 -8.49
N ALA A 319 -17.76 27.94 -7.62
CA ALA A 319 -18.06 28.93 -6.58
C ALA A 319 -18.46 30.29 -7.20
N ALA A 320 -17.79 30.74 -8.25
CA ALA A 320 -18.12 31.97 -8.97
C ALA A 320 -19.49 31.90 -9.65
N ILE A 321 -19.82 30.76 -10.27
CA ILE A 321 -21.15 30.53 -10.86
C ILE A 321 -22.24 30.54 -9.79
N GLY A 322 -22.01 29.85 -8.66
CA GLY A 322 -22.92 29.87 -7.52
C GLY A 322 -23.14 31.29 -6.98
N MET A 323 -22.07 32.08 -6.86
CA MET A 323 -22.15 33.47 -6.40
C MET A 323 -22.92 34.37 -7.38
N ARG A 324 -22.71 34.21 -8.69
CA ARG A 324 -23.51 34.90 -9.73
C ARG A 324 -25.00 34.56 -9.63
N LEU A 325 -25.35 33.30 -9.42
CA LEU A 325 -26.75 32.87 -9.27
C LEU A 325 -27.40 33.46 -8.01
N VAL A 326 -26.69 33.52 -6.89
CA VAL A 326 -27.16 34.15 -5.64
C VAL A 326 -27.37 35.65 -5.82
N LEU A 327 -26.44 36.35 -6.46
CA LEU A 327 -26.55 37.78 -6.75
C LEU A 327 -27.67 38.07 -7.76
N GLY A 328 -27.86 37.22 -8.76
CA GLY A 328 -28.96 37.31 -9.73
C GLY A 328 -30.34 37.14 -9.07
N GLN A 329 -30.48 36.21 -8.13
CA GLN A 329 -31.72 36.05 -7.36
C GLN A 329 -32.04 37.24 -6.45
N ARG A 330 -31.03 37.95 -5.92
CA ARG A 330 -31.25 39.20 -5.17
C ARG A 330 -31.80 40.31 -6.07
N ARG A 331 -31.31 40.44 -7.31
CA ARG A 331 -31.84 41.40 -8.30
C ARG A 331 -33.27 41.08 -8.73
N LEU A 332 -33.63 39.79 -8.86
CA LEU A 332 -34.99 39.35 -9.20
C LEU A 332 -35.99 39.56 -8.06
N ARG A 333 -35.60 39.36 -6.79
CA ARG A 333 -36.49 39.63 -5.64
C ARG A 333 -36.86 41.11 -5.50
N GLY A 334 -35.91 42.02 -5.74
CA GLY A 334 -36.21 43.46 -5.72
C GLY A 334 -37.25 43.89 -6.77
N ARG A 335 -37.40 43.14 -7.87
CA ARG A 335 -38.43 43.41 -8.90
C ARG A 335 -39.80 42.81 -8.61
N LEU A 336 -39.89 41.77 -7.77
CA LEU A 336 -41.15 41.05 -7.49
C LEU A 336 -41.93 41.61 -6.29
N GLU A 337 -41.27 42.31 -5.36
CA GLU A 337 -41.95 43.03 -4.26
C GLU A 337 -42.68 44.30 -4.72
N ALA A 338 -42.42 44.77 -5.95
CA ALA A 338 -43.06 45.96 -6.52
C ALA A 338 -44.43 45.67 -7.20
N ILE A 339 -44.84 44.41 -7.39
CA ILE A 339 -45.97 44.05 -8.27
C ILE A 339 -47.18 43.40 -7.52
N MET A 340 -47.08 43.06 -6.24
CA MET A 340 -48.24 42.49 -5.50
C MET A 340 -48.37 43.00 -4.04
N PRO A 341 -49.24 43.99 -3.76
CA PRO A 341 -49.60 44.36 -2.39
C PRO A 341 -50.59 43.35 -1.77
N TYR A 342 -50.35 42.97 -0.51
CA TYR A 342 -51.08 41.94 0.24
C TYR A 342 -52.42 42.48 0.83
N TRP A 343 -53.54 41.80 0.58
CA TRP A 343 -54.87 42.12 1.16
C TRP A 343 -55.21 41.20 2.36
N ARG A 344 -55.74 41.76 3.46
CA ARG A 344 -56.13 41.04 4.70
C ARG A 344 -57.66 40.89 4.86
N GLY A 345 -58.30 40.20 3.94
CA GLY A 345 -59.70 39.80 4.09
C GLY A 345 -60.07 38.68 3.10
N LEU A 346 -60.89 37.72 3.54
CA LEU A 346 -61.40 36.66 2.65
C LEU A 346 -62.21 37.33 1.52
N PRO A 347 -61.91 37.04 0.24
CA PRO A 347 -62.69 37.59 -0.85
C PRO A 347 -64.15 37.12 -0.75
N PRO A 348 -65.14 37.95 -1.13
CA PRO A 348 -66.54 37.54 -1.08
C PRO A 348 -66.76 36.37 -2.05
N ILE A 349 -66.97 35.17 -1.51
CA ILE A 349 -67.29 33.97 -2.28
C ILE A 349 -68.78 33.63 -2.12
N SER A 350 -69.40 33.16 -3.20
CA SER A 350 -70.80 32.73 -3.16
C SER A 350 -70.97 31.45 -2.33
N PRO A 351 -72.14 31.19 -1.72
CA PRO A 351 -72.37 30.00 -0.91
C PRO A 351 -72.07 28.68 -1.63
N GLY A 352 -72.40 28.58 -2.92
CA GLY A 352 -72.05 27.42 -3.76
C GLY A 352 -70.53 27.28 -3.98
N ALA A 353 -69.82 28.39 -4.17
CA ALA A 353 -68.35 28.37 -4.26
C ALA A 353 -67.69 28.02 -2.91
N ALA A 354 -68.25 28.45 -1.80
CA ALA A 354 -67.80 28.06 -0.46
C ALA A 354 -67.98 26.54 -0.22
N ALA A 355 -69.08 25.95 -0.69
CA ALA A 355 -69.29 24.50 -0.62
C ALA A 355 -68.25 23.72 -1.47
N LEU A 356 -67.90 24.22 -2.65
CA LEU A 356 -66.81 23.66 -3.46
C LEU A 356 -65.47 23.70 -2.72
N VAL A 357 -65.10 24.86 -2.16
CA VAL A 357 -63.85 25.03 -1.42
C VAL A 357 -63.81 24.12 -0.19
N TYR A 358 -64.93 23.95 0.51
CA TYR A 358 -65.05 23.01 1.63
C TYR A 358 -64.83 21.56 1.20
N ASP A 359 -65.43 21.12 0.08
CA ASP A 359 -65.24 19.76 -0.44
C ASP A 359 -63.78 19.54 -0.88
N ILE A 360 -63.13 20.54 -1.51
CA ILE A 360 -61.70 20.48 -1.88
C ILE A 360 -60.81 20.41 -0.63
N ALA A 361 -61.07 21.26 0.38
CA ALA A 361 -60.27 21.31 1.60
C ALA A 361 -60.39 20.02 2.43
N ASN A 362 -61.54 19.36 2.40
CA ASN A 362 -61.77 18.09 3.08
C ASN A 362 -61.50 16.86 2.19
N GLY A 363 -60.90 17.04 1.00
CA GLY A 363 -60.45 15.96 0.13
C GLY A 363 -61.58 15.13 -0.50
N VAL A 364 -62.80 15.66 -0.58
CA VAL A 364 -63.93 14.98 -1.20
C VAL A 364 -63.81 15.11 -2.72
N THR A 365 -63.39 14.04 -3.38
CA THR A 365 -63.21 13.99 -4.84
C THR A 365 -64.56 13.98 -5.56
N ALA A 366 -64.91 15.12 -6.19
CA ALA A 366 -65.92 15.33 -7.25
C ALA A 366 -66.98 14.21 -7.42
N ASP A 367 -67.82 14.01 -6.40
CA ASP A 367 -68.91 13.04 -6.46
C ASP A 367 -70.14 13.64 -7.17
N LYS A 368 -71.00 12.82 -7.79
CA LYS A 368 -72.22 13.25 -8.54
C LYS A 368 -73.19 14.09 -7.69
N ARG A 369 -72.99 14.16 -6.37
CA ARG A 369 -73.78 14.92 -5.39
C ARG A 369 -73.29 16.35 -5.15
N LEU A 370 -72.15 16.76 -5.72
CA LEU A 370 -71.54 18.08 -5.51
C LEU A 370 -72.45 19.21 -6.03
N GLY A 371 -73.08 19.01 -7.19
CA GLY A 371 -74.08 19.94 -7.72
C GLY A 371 -75.29 20.09 -6.79
N GLY A 372 -75.73 19.01 -6.14
CA GLY A 372 -76.82 19.03 -5.16
C GLY A 372 -76.49 19.86 -3.91
N ARG A 373 -75.24 19.78 -3.41
CA ARG A 373 -74.79 20.58 -2.25
C ARG A 373 -74.57 22.05 -2.59
N GLN A 374 -74.01 22.33 -3.77
CA GLN A 374 -73.85 23.72 -4.25
C GLN A 374 -75.21 24.40 -4.45
N LEU A 375 -76.16 23.70 -5.06
CA LEU A 375 -77.55 24.16 -5.19
C LEU A 375 -78.23 24.29 -3.83
N GLY A 376 -78.08 23.30 -2.95
CA GLY A 376 -78.61 23.34 -1.58
C GLY A 376 -78.09 24.51 -0.76
N ALA A 377 -76.78 24.76 -0.77
CA ALA A 377 -76.16 25.90 -0.08
C ALA A 377 -76.64 27.24 -0.65
N THR A 378 -76.79 27.32 -1.98
CA THR A 378 -77.31 28.52 -2.64
C THR A 378 -78.78 28.73 -2.31
N MET A 379 -79.60 27.69 -2.35
CA MET A 379 -81.03 27.75 -2.05
C MET A 379 -81.27 28.09 -0.57
N LEU A 380 -80.51 27.48 0.35
CA LEU A 380 -80.55 27.82 1.77
C LEU A 380 -80.14 29.27 2.01
N SER A 381 -79.11 29.77 1.30
CA SER A 381 -78.73 31.18 1.36
C SER A 381 -79.80 32.11 0.80
N LEU A 382 -80.54 31.71 -0.24
CA LEU A 382 -81.64 32.49 -0.79
C LEU A 382 -82.84 32.50 0.16
N VAL A 383 -83.14 31.37 0.82
CA VAL A 383 -84.19 31.28 1.84
C VAL A 383 -83.86 32.13 3.07
N THR A 384 -82.65 32.01 3.61
CA THR A 384 -82.22 32.82 4.77
C THR A 384 -82.17 34.32 4.47
N LYS A 385 -81.85 34.71 3.23
CA LYS A 385 -81.91 36.10 2.79
C LYS A 385 -83.30 36.57 2.39
N GLY A 386 -84.33 35.71 2.47
CA GLY A 386 -85.72 36.05 2.18
C GLY A 386 -86.09 36.11 0.70
N PHE A 387 -85.20 35.74 -0.22
CA PHE A 387 -85.44 35.73 -1.66
C PHE A 387 -86.15 34.45 -2.15
N ALA A 388 -86.28 33.44 -1.30
CA ALA A 388 -87.07 32.24 -1.56
C ALA A 388 -87.79 31.78 -0.26
N ARG A 389 -88.92 31.09 -0.38
CA ARG A 389 -89.58 30.39 0.74
C ARG A 389 -89.75 28.92 0.40
N MET A 390 -89.44 28.04 1.35
CA MET A 390 -89.78 26.63 1.26
C MET A 390 -91.08 26.37 2.02
N TYR A 391 -92.00 25.67 1.39
CA TYR A 391 -93.22 25.16 2.03
C TYR A 391 -93.12 23.63 2.07
N PRO A 392 -93.38 22.98 3.21
CA PRO A 392 -93.44 21.52 3.26
C PRO A 392 -94.61 21.04 2.40
N GLY A 393 -94.39 19.99 1.59
CA GLY A 393 -95.45 19.33 0.83
C GLY A 393 -96.47 18.66 1.77
N ARG A 394 -97.74 18.66 1.35
CA ARG A 394 -98.82 17.94 2.02
C ARG A 394 -98.62 16.43 1.99
#